data_AF-A0A2E9RX10-F1
#
_entry.id   AF-A0A2E9RX10-F1
#
_cell.length_a   1.000
_cell.length_b   1.000
_cell.length_c   1.000
_cell.angle_alpha   90.00
_cell.angle_beta   90.00
_cell.angle_gamma   90.00
#
_symmetry.space_group_name_H-M   'P 1'
#
loop_
_entity.id
_entity.type
_entity.pdbx_description
1 polymer ?
#
loop_
_entity_poly.entity_id
_entity_poly.type
_entity_poly.pdbx_seq_one_letter_code
_entity_poly.pdbx_strand_id
1 'polypeptide(L)'
;MIRAIEYEAGDVVLPEGELGKGFCILESGTLEVVRDGRTLTEIDTAGSIFGELSEILSMKRDATIRAKTQAKVRHIEESISDIVIKNPKVSIKLIRTLGRRLYRMNRLVSSGLPADKTEHSEASATGVSLLVVDDQPAIIDQLSEIAERNEWSVQGTGSEAEALSICERSSFTAIIISMALPDDSAVDLRRKLKTNSNVMNTPVIGMIVKGDEASQTKAIDSGFADCLNKPFDRNKTEATLYEVMQLDSSARYFKQIEDFLFFKLPEVLSNFVINDIKENLDTRIRGTINAGIQKMVIDVSKLEEVGEEAVEVVGEFAEKIEELKLPMRGVIVAVGEEAEMWNNLDGAEDWGICETLEEAKEFLAKDPEEEEGEE
;
A
#
# COMPACT_ATOMS: atom_id res chain seq x y z
N MET A 1 -1.73 -28.79 20.03
CA MET A 1 -1.21 -27.94 21.13
C MET A 1 -0.86 -26.57 20.54
N ILE A 2 -1.07 -25.47 21.27
CA ILE A 2 -0.71 -24.13 20.81
C ILE A 2 0.50 -23.67 21.61
N ARG A 3 1.59 -23.29 20.93
CA ARG A 3 2.83 -22.82 21.55
C ARG A 3 3.38 -21.63 20.79
N ALA A 4 3.78 -20.57 21.48
CA ALA A 4 4.59 -19.51 20.90
C ALA A 4 6.07 -19.83 21.16
N ILE A 5 6.89 -19.74 20.13
CA ILE A 5 8.33 -20.03 20.16
C ILE A 5 9.06 -18.85 19.53
N GLU A 6 10.16 -18.43 20.15
CA GLU A 6 11.06 -17.43 19.61
C GLU A 6 12.23 -18.12 18.91
N TYR A 7 12.61 -17.58 17.76
CA TYR A 7 13.64 -18.09 16.87
C TYR A 7 14.66 -16.98 16.62
N GLU A 8 15.94 -17.32 16.67
CA GLU A 8 17.03 -16.43 16.30
C GLU A 8 17.25 -16.46 14.78
N ALA A 9 17.91 -15.43 14.26
CA ALA A 9 18.24 -15.38 12.84
C ALA A 9 19.08 -16.60 12.42
N GLY A 10 18.63 -17.31 11.40
CA GLY A 10 19.21 -18.56 10.91
C GLY A 10 18.54 -19.83 11.42
N ASP A 11 17.68 -19.76 12.44
CA ASP A 11 17.01 -20.94 12.99
C ASP A 11 15.97 -21.52 12.02
N VAL A 12 15.97 -22.85 11.91
CA VAL A 12 14.97 -23.56 11.10
C VAL A 12 13.66 -23.64 11.87
N VAL A 13 12.61 -23.02 11.33
CA VAL A 13 11.26 -23.02 11.89
C VAL A 13 10.49 -24.26 11.44
N LEU A 14 10.54 -24.59 10.15
CA LEU A 14 9.93 -25.79 9.58
C LEU A 14 10.87 -26.42 8.53
N PRO A 15 11.37 -27.64 8.72
CA PRO A 15 12.26 -28.27 7.75
C PRO A 15 11.50 -28.82 6.53
N GLU A 16 12.16 -28.83 5.38
CA GLU A 16 11.70 -29.50 4.17
C GLU A 16 11.59 -31.03 4.36
N GLY A 17 10.71 -31.69 3.60
CA GLY A 17 10.65 -33.15 3.52
C GLY A 17 9.86 -33.83 4.65
N GLU A 18 9.40 -33.07 5.64
CA GLU A 18 8.56 -33.55 6.73
C GLU A 18 7.07 -33.42 6.40
N LEU A 19 6.26 -34.34 6.92
CA LEU A 19 4.80 -34.17 6.96
C LEU A 19 4.45 -33.21 8.09
N GLY A 20 3.81 -32.10 7.74
CA GLY A 20 3.33 -31.11 8.69
C GLY A 20 2.05 -31.55 9.39
N LYS A 21 1.91 -31.07 10.62
CA LYS A 21 0.69 -31.19 11.42
C LYS A 21 0.29 -29.80 11.88
N GLY A 22 -0.91 -29.37 11.50
CA GLY A 22 -1.42 -28.03 11.72
C GLY A 22 -0.71 -26.98 10.88
N PHE A 23 -0.57 -25.78 11.43
CA PHE A 23 0.05 -24.64 10.77
C PHE A 23 0.72 -23.71 11.78
N CYS A 24 1.46 -22.73 11.27
CA CYS A 24 2.12 -21.71 12.07
C CYS A 24 1.57 -20.31 11.73
N ILE A 25 1.65 -19.40 12.70
CA ILE A 25 1.33 -17.98 12.52
C ILE A 25 2.56 -17.17 12.92
N LEU A 26 2.99 -16.26 12.06
CA LEU A 26 4.05 -15.30 12.38
C LEU A 26 3.47 -14.24 13.33
N GLU A 27 4.06 -14.04 14.50
CA GLU A 27 3.68 -12.97 15.44
C GLU A 27 4.54 -11.72 15.23
N SER A 28 5.84 -11.89 15.00
CA SER A 28 6.79 -10.81 14.70
C SER A 28 8.06 -11.36 14.04
N GLY A 29 8.84 -10.49 13.40
CA GLY A 29 10.08 -10.83 12.68
C GLY A 29 9.84 -11.22 11.22
N THR A 30 10.88 -11.74 10.57
CA THR A 30 10.88 -12.09 9.14
C THR A 30 11.36 -13.53 8.97
N LEU A 31 10.64 -14.31 8.18
CA LEU A 31 11.01 -15.66 7.77
C LEU A 31 11.33 -15.70 6.27
N GLU A 32 12.16 -16.63 5.86
CA GLU A 32 12.45 -16.92 4.46
C GLU A 32 12.06 -18.36 4.10
N VAL A 33 11.55 -18.53 2.88
CA VAL A 33 11.19 -19.82 2.29
C VAL A 33 12.32 -20.27 1.38
N VAL A 34 13.00 -21.35 1.74
CA VAL A 34 14.22 -21.82 1.08
C VAL A 34 14.01 -23.20 0.47
N ARG A 35 14.34 -23.35 -0.81
CA ARG A 35 14.36 -24.63 -1.54
C ARG A 35 15.64 -24.73 -2.35
N ASP A 36 16.30 -25.89 -2.33
CA ASP A 36 17.55 -26.13 -3.06
C ASP A 36 18.64 -25.06 -2.79
N GLY A 37 18.68 -24.55 -1.55
CA GLY A 37 19.62 -23.50 -1.13
C GLY A 37 19.32 -22.09 -1.66
N ARG A 38 18.18 -21.88 -2.32
CA ARG A 38 17.73 -20.57 -2.83
C ARG A 38 16.53 -20.07 -2.03
N THR A 39 16.53 -18.78 -1.69
CA THR A 39 15.38 -18.10 -1.09
C THR A 39 14.36 -17.81 -2.18
N LEU A 40 13.18 -18.42 -2.07
CA LEU A 40 12.07 -18.28 -3.00
C LEU A 40 11.24 -17.02 -2.70
N THR A 41 10.97 -16.76 -1.42
CA THR A 41 10.16 -15.64 -0.94
C THR A 41 10.37 -15.43 0.56
N GLU A 42 9.84 -14.32 1.08
CA GLU A 42 9.88 -13.95 2.50
C GLU A 42 8.47 -13.86 3.08
N ILE A 43 8.38 -14.07 4.39
CA ILE A 43 7.16 -13.93 5.19
C ILE A 43 7.50 -12.93 6.30
N ASP A 44 7.08 -11.69 6.12
CA ASP A 44 7.40 -10.53 6.96
C ASP A 44 6.17 -9.92 7.65
N THR A 45 4.97 -10.32 7.23
CA THR A 45 3.72 -9.76 7.74
C THR A 45 3.22 -10.55 8.96
N ALA A 46 3.11 -9.91 10.12
CA ALA A 46 2.50 -10.49 11.31
C ALA A 46 1.05 -10.97 11.04
N GLY A 47 0.68 -12.10 11.63
CA GLY A 47 -0.60 -12.78 11.38
C GLY A 47 -0.62 -13.66 10.11
N SER A 48 0.48 -13.71 9.34
CA SER A 48 0.62 -14.62 8.19
C SER A 48 0.57 -16.07 8.63
N ILE A 49 -0.24 -16.87 7.93
CA ILE A 49 -0.33 -18.33 8.12
C ILE A 49 0.64 -19.02 7.16
N PHE A 50 1.41 -19.98 7.65
CA PHE A 50 2.33 -20.77 6.84
C PHE A 50 2.47 -22.21 7.35
N GLY A 51 3.01 -23.08 6.50
CA GLY A 51 3.19 -24.50 6.80
C GLY A 51 1.91 -25.36 6.69
N GLU A 52 0.77 -24.74 6.34
CA GLU A 52 -0.55 -25.35 6.25
C GLU A 52 -0.68 -26.35 5.11
N LEU A 53 0.00 -26.10 4.00
CA LEU A 53 -0.15 -26.88 2.76
C LEU A 53 0.20 -28.35 2.93
N SER A 54 1.19 -28.65 3.79
CA SER A 54 1.64 -30.01 4.02
C SER A 54 0.54 -30.88 4.64
N GLU A 55 -0.21 -30.35 5.61
CA GLU A 55 -1.34 -31.08 6.18
C GLU A 55 -2.55 -31.06 5.23
N ILE A 56 -2.91 -29.91 4.65
CA ILE A 56 -4.08 -29.76 3.76
C ILE A 56 -4.00 -30.70 2.56
N LEU A 57 -2.84 -30.78 1.92
CA LEU A 57 -2.62 -31.59 0.72
C LEU A 57 -2.11 -33.00 1.05
N SER A 58 -1.85 -33.31 2.33
CA SER A 58 -1.23 -34.57 2.76
C SER A 58 0.09 -34.86 2.02
N MET A 59 0.89 -33.81 1.79
CA MET A 59 2.17 -33.86 1.10
C MET A 59 3.29 -33.46 2.06
N LYS A 60 4.52 -33.94 1.83
CA LYS A 60 5.70 -33.46 2.56
C LYS A 60 5.93 -31.98 2.26
N ARG A 61 6.49 -31.25 3.22
CA ARG A 61 6.87 -29.84 3.04
C ARG A 61 7.84 -29.73 1.87
N ASP A 62 7.49 -28.83 0.97
CA ASP A 62 8.18 -28.58 -0.28
C ASP A 62 9.41 -27.68 -0.13
N ALA A 63 9.49 -26.91 0.95
CA ALA A 63 10.58 -25.98 1.23
C ALA A 63 10.83 -25.89 2.74
N THR A 64 12.02 -25.46 3.10
CA THR A 64 12.39 -25.13 4.48
C THR A 64 11.98 -23.70 4.79
N ILE A 65 11.38 -23.47 5.95
CA ILE A 65 11.13 -22.13 6.51
C ILE A 65 12.20 -21.85 7.55
N ARG A 66 12.93 -20.75 7.39
CA ARG A 66 14.00 -20.32 8.28
C ARG A 66 13.76 -18.89 8.75
N ALA A 67 14.12 -18.58 9.99
CA ALA A 67 14.09 -17.22 10.50
C ALA A 67 15.19 -16.40 9.82
N LYS A 68 14.82 -15.30 9.16
CA LYS A 68 15.77 -14.35 8.56
C LYS A 68 16.21 -13.29 9.57
N THR A 69 15.30 -12.87 10.43
CA THR A 69 15.53 -12.02 11.61
C THR A 69 15.05 -12.75 12.86
N GLN A 70 15.29 -12.18 14.04
CA GLN A 70 14.67 -12.70 15.26
C GLN A 70 13.15 -12.71 15.09
N ALA A 71 12.52 -13.87 15.24
CA ALA A 71 11.13 -14.06 14.89
C ALA A 71 10.37 -14.82 15.97
N LYS A 72 9.13 -14.38 16.23
CA LYS A 72 8.21 -15.07 17.13
C LYS A 72 7.13 -15.76 16.32
N VAL A 73 7.00 -17.07 16.51
CA VAL A 73 6.10 -17.92 15.74
C VAL A 73 5.20 -18.72 16.66
N ARG A 74 3.89 -18.67 16.37
CA ARG A 74 2.88 -19.50 17.05
C ARG A 74 2.66 -20.78 16.27
N HIS A 75 3.03 -21.91 16.86
CA HIS A 75 2.76 -23.25 16.36
C HIS A 75 1.39 -23.72 16.83
N ILE A 76 0.56 -24.15 15.88
CA ILE A 76 -0.76 -24.72 16.13
C ILE A 76 -0.73 -26.14 15.58
N GLU A 77 -0.49 -27.13 16.45
CA GLU A 77 -0.34 -28.55 16.05
C GLU A 77 -1.67 -29.33 16.04
N GLU A 78 -2.79 -28.64 16.24
CA GLU A 78 -4.11 -29.24 16.08
C GLU A 78 -4.42 -29.40 14.60
N SER A 79 -5.12 -30.49 14.23
CA SER A 79 -5.40 -30.74 12.82
C SER A 79 -6.26 -29.64 12.23
N ILE A 80 -5.93 -29.19 11.02
CA ILE A 80 -6.72 -28.16 10.33
C ILE A 80 -8.19 -28.57 10.22
N SER A 81 -8.50 -29.85 9.99
CA SER A 81 -9.88 -30.35 9.95
C SER A 81 -10.62 -30.11 11.28
N ASP A 82 -9.98 -30.41 12.41
CA ASP A 82 -10.57 -30.22 13.73
C ASP A 82 -10.75 -28.74 14.06
N ILE A 83 -9.78 -27.89 13.69
CA ILE A 83 -9.84 -26.43 13.86
C ILE A 83 -10.99 -25.85 13.03
N VAL A 84 -11.16 -26.32 11.80
CA VAL A 84 -12.24 -25.90 10.89
C VAL A 84 -13.60 -26.29 11.46
N ILE A 85 -13.74 -27.51 12.01
CA ILE A 85 -14.98 -27.96 12.66
C ILE A 85 -15.31 -27.08 13.87
N LYS A 86 -14.31 -26.72 14.69
CA LYS A 86 -14.49 -25.88 15.89
C LYS A 86 -14.73 -24.41 15.57
N ASN A 87 -14.09 -23.90 14.52
CA ASN A 87 -14.18 -22.51 14.11
C ASN A 87 -14.16 -22.37 12.58
N PRO A 88 -15.34 -22.41 11.94
CA PRO A 88 -15.46 -22.33 10.48
C PRO A 88 -14.86 -21.05 9.87
N LYS A 89 -14.71 -19.95 10.63
CA LYS A 89 -14.08 -18.71 10.16
C LYS A 89 -12.60 -18.89 9.81
N VAL A 90 -11.92 -19.87 10.42
CA VAL A 90 -10.52 -20.21 10.09
C VAL A 90 -10.41 -20.69 8.65
N SER A 91 -11.39 -21.47 8.17
CA SER A 91 -11.46 -21.95 6.79
C SER A 91 -11.48 -20.80 5.79
N ILE A 92 -12.26 -19.75 6.07
CA ILE A 92 -12.35 -18.56 5.21
C ILE A 92 -10.97 -17.87 5.12
N LYS A 93 -10.28 -17.74 6.25
CA LYS A 93 -8.93 -17.13 6.29
C LYS A 93 -7.91 -17.98 5.52
N LEU A 94 -7.91 -19.30 5.70
CA LEU A 94 -7.03 -20.23 4.97
C LEU A 94 -7.30 -20.20 3.46
N ILE A 95 -8.56 -20.28 3.04
CA ILE A 95 -8.97 -20.21 1.63
C ILE A 95 -8.49 -18.90 1.00
N ARG A 96 -8.69 -17.77 1.69
CA ARG A 96 -8.28 -16.45 1.20
C ARG A 96 -6.75 -16.34 1.07
N THR A 97 -6.01 -16.80 2.08
CA THR A 97 -4.54 -16.80 2.07
C THR A 97 -3.99 -17.67 0.93
N LEU A 98 -4.48 -18.90 0.79
CA LEU A 98 -4.06 -19.82 -0.26
C LEU A 98 -4.46 -19.32 -1.66
N GLY A 99 -5.67 -18.80 -1.81
CA GLY A 99 -6.16 -18.22 -3.05
C GLY A 99 -5.31 -17.04 -3.52
N ARG A 100 -4.94 -16.13 -2.60
CA ARG A 100 -4.01 -15.01 -2.91
C ARG A 100 -2.63 -15.52 -3.35
N ARG A 101 -2.08 -16.56 -2.73
CA ARG A 101 -0.78 -17.16 -3.10
C ARG A 101 -0.82 -17.83 -4.48
N LEU A 102 -1.83 -18.66 -4.73
CA LEU A 102 -2.07 -19.29 -6.04
C LEU A 102 -2.20 -18.25 -7.15
N TYR A 103 -2.95 -17.19 -6.87
CA TYR A 103 -3.14 -16.08 -7.80
C TYR A 103 -1.81 -15.36 -8.14
N ARG A 104 -0.96 -15.07 -7.15
CA ARG A 104 0.38 -14.50 -7.36
C ARG A 104 1.26 -15.40 -8.22
N MET A 105 1.27 -16.70 -7.95
CA MET A 105 2.07 -17.68 -8.70
C MET A 105 1.61 -17.78 -10.16
N ASN A 106 0.30 -17.81 -10.42
CA ASN A 106 -0.22 -17.88 -11.78
C ASN A 106 0.08 -16.59 -12.58
N ARG A 107 0.12 -15.41 -11.95
CA ARG A 107 0.52 -14.16 -12.64
C ARG A 107 1.95 -14.20 -13.18
N LEU A 108 2.89 -14.81 -12.45
CA LEU A 108 4.29 -14.95 -12.89
C LEU A 108 4.46 -15.91 -14.08
N VAL A 109 3.55 -16.88 -14.22
CA VAL A 109 3.56 -17.85 -15.34
C VAL A 109 2.87 -17.28 -16.58
N SER A 110 1.82 -16.47 -16.40
CA SER A 110 1.11 -15.80 -17.51
C SER A 110 1.95 -14.75 -18.25
N SER A 111 3.01 -14.21 -17.64
CA SER A 111 3.97 -13.30 -18.29
C SER A 111 4.97 -13.99 -19.23
N GLY A 112 4.85 -15.31 -19.46
CA GLY A 112 5.84 -16.11 -20.21
C GLY A 112 5.32 -16.92 -21.40
N LEU A 113 4.12 -16.66 -21.94
CA LEU A 113 3.61 -17.36 -23.14
C LEU A 113 3.46 -16.39 -24.31
N PRO A 114 4.13 -16.61 -25.46
CA PRO A 114 3.92 -15.80 -26.66
C PRO A 114 2.62 -16.22 -27.34
N ALA A 115 1.61 -15.35 -27.33
CA ALA A 115 0.45 -15.45 -28.19
C ALA A 115 0.51 -14.34 -29.24
N ASP A 116 0.70 -14.79 -30.48
CA ASP A 116 0.75 -14.03 -31.72
C ASP A 116 -0.62 -13.39 -32.05
N LYS A 117 -0.56 -12.16 -32.62
CA LYS A 117 -1.63 -11.35 -33.27
C LYS A 117 -2.57 -10.58 -32.33
N THR A 118 -2.81 -9.28 -32.47
CA THR A 118 -2.74 -8.43 -33.68
C THR A 118 -2.64 -6.96 -33.24
N GLU A 119 -1.95 -6.16 -34.06
CA GLU A 119 -1.75 -4.72 -33.98
C GLU A 119 -2.97 -3.94 -33.44
N HIS A 120 -2.84 -3.40 -32.22
CA HIS A 120 -3.42 -2.11 -31.84
C HIS A 120 -2.45 -1.39 -30.90
N SER A 121 -1.82 -0.36 -31.47
CA SER A 121 -1.30 0.85 -30.81
C SER A 121 -0.53 0.63 -29.50
N GLU A 122 0.78 0.45 -29.64
CA GLU A 122 1.74 0.94 -28.66
C GLU A 122 1.57 2.46 -28.50
N ALA A 123 0.68 2.84 -27.59
CA ALA A 123 0.70 4.11 -26.89
C ALA A 123 0.55 3.77 -25.40
N SER A 124 1.52 4.23 -24.61
CA SER A 124 1.66 4.04 -23.16
C SER A 124 0.33 4.07 -22.39
N ALA A 125 -0.14 2.93 -21.88
CA ALA A 125 -1.22 2.89 -20.89
C ALA A 125 -0.62 2.93 -19.47
N THR A 126 0.11 3.99 -19.13
CA THR A 126 0.66 4.23 -17.79
C THR A 126 -0.26 5.18 -17.01
N GLY A 127 -1.51 4.79 -16.81
CA GLY A 127 -2.50 5.58 -16.08
C GLY A 127 -3.44 4.71 -15.26
N VAL A 128 -3.77 5.16 -14.05
CA VAL A 128 -4.78 4.50 -13.20
C VAL A 128 -6.17 4.80 -13.76
N SER A 129 -6.99 3.76 -13.88
CA SER A 129 -8.37 3.88 -14.36
C SER A 129 -9.34 3.19 -13.40
N LEU A 130 -10.38 3.92 -13.00
CA LEU A 130 -11.38 3.49 -12.03
C LEU A 130 -12.75 3.38 -12.69
N LEU A 131 -13.50 2.33 -12.35
CA LEU A 131 -14.94 2.25 -12.65
C LEU A 131 -15.73 2.52 -11.37
N VAL A 132 -16.64 3.49 -11.39
CA VAL A 132 -17.53 3.81 -10.27
C VAL A 132 -18.97 3.45 -10.63
N VAL A 133 -19.62 2.67 -9.76
CA VAL A 133 -21.00 2.22 -9.93
C VAL A 133 -21.86 2.77 -8.79
N ASP A 134 -22.64 3.80 -9.09
CA ASP A 134 -23.55 4.48 -8.15
C ASP A 134 -24.71 5.12 -8.91
N ASP A 135 -25.94 4.95 -8.43
CA ASP A 135 -27.13 5.53 -9.04
C ASP A 135 -27.24 7.05 -8.85
N GLN A 136 -26.42 7.62 -7.97
CA GLN A 136 -26.34 9.06 -7.70
C GLN A 136 -25.16 9.68 -8.46
N PRO A 137 -25.39 10.48 -9.52
CA PRO A 137 -24.32 11.12 -10.28
C PRO A 137 -23.37 11.97 -9.41
N ALA A 138 -23.89 12.62 -8.38
CA ALA A 138 -23.09 13.42 -7.46
C ALA A 138 -22.01 12.61 -6.72
N ILE A 139 -22.21 11.31 -6.49
CA ILE A 139 -21.21 10.42 -5.88
C ILE A 139 -20.10 10.10 -6.88
N ILE A 140 -20.47 9.87 -8.15
CA ILE A 140 -19.51 9.66 -9.24
C ILE A 140 -18.66 10.92 -9.43
N ASP A 141 -19.28 12.10 -9.41
CA ASP A 141 -18.59 13.39 -9.57
C ASP A 141 -17.59 13.61 -8.43
N GLN A 142 -17.99 13.38 -7.17
CA GLN A 142 -17.08 13.49 -6.02
C GLN A 142 -15.86 12.57 -6.11
N LEU A 143 -16.03 11.31 -6.53
CA LEU A 143 -14.90 10.40 -6.73
C LEU A 143 -14.03 10.79 -7.93
N SER A 144 -14.64 11.38 -8.98
CA SER A 144 -13.91 11.90 -10.13
C SER A 144 -13.01 13.07 -9.75
N GLU A 145 -13.49 14.00 -8.92
CA GLU A 145 -12.69 15.11 -8.39
C GLU A 145 -11.50 14.63 -7.53
N ILE A 146 -11.70 13.60 -6.70
CA ILE A 146 -10.62 13.01 -5.89
C ILE A 146 -9.57 12.33 -6.80
N ALA A 147 -10.02 11.62 -7.84
CA ALA A 147 -9.16 10.89 -8.76
C ALA A 147 -8.35 11.83 -9.67
N GLU A 148 -8.94 12.93 -10.17
CA GLU A 148 -8.32 13.86 -11.10
C GLU A 148 -7.02 14.47 -10.55
N ARG A 149 -6.96 14.76 -9.24
CA ARG A 149 -5.74 15.29 -8.57
C ARG A 149 -4.56 14.33 -8.61
N ASN A 150 -4.82 13.04 -8.76
CA ASN A 150 -3.81 11.99 -8.88
C ASN A 150 -3.57 11.60 -10.35
N GLU A 151 -4.13 12.35 -11.31
CA GLU A 151 -4.09 12.04 -12.75
C GLU A 151 -4.75 10.68 -13.06
N TRP A 152 -5.69 10.26 -12.23
CA TRP A 152 -6.46 9.03 -12.41
C TRP A 152 -7.72 9.32 -13.21
N SER A 153 -8.08 8.39 -14.10
CA SER A 153 -9.31 8.48 -14.89
C SER A 153 -10.46 7.75 -14.18
N VAL A 154 -11.66 8.33 -14.23
CA VAL A 154 -12.88 7.71 -13.70
C VAL A 154 -13.88 7.53 -14.83
N GLN A 155 -14.42 6.31 -14.95
CA GLN A 155 -15.61 6.04 -15.72
C GLN A 155 -16.75 5.72 -14.74
N GLY A 156 -17.83 6.48 -14.80
CA GLY A 156 -19.00 6.30 -13.94
C GLY A 156 -20.17 5.64 -14.65
N THR A 157 -20.97 4.87 -13.91
CA THR A 157 -22.26 4.34 -14.38
C THR A 157 -23.25 4.21 -13.23
N GLY A 158 -24.54 4.38 -13.52
CA GLY A 158 -25.63 4.21 -12.56
C GLY A 158 -26.26 2.83 -12.52
N SER A 159 -25.79 1.86 -13.32
CA SER A 159 -26.45 0.56 -13.41
C SER A 159 -25.50 -0.63 -13.52
N GLU A 160 -25.95 -1.77 -12.97
CA GLU A 160 -25.24 -3.05 -13.07
C GLU A 160 -25.02 -3.49 -14.53
N ALA A 161 -26.02 -3.32 -15.38
CA ALA A 161 -25.98 -3.76 -16.77
C ALA A 161 -24.93 -2.99 -17.59
N GLU A 162 -24.87 -1.67 -17.39
CA GLU A 162 -23.88 -0.84 -18.05
C GLU A 162 -22.48 -1.09 -17.49
N ALA A 163 -22.32 -1.26 -16.17
CA ALA A 163 -21.04 -1.66 -15.57
C ALA A 163 -20.48 -2.95 -16.20
N LEU A 164 -21.31 -3.98 -16.38
CA LEU A 164 -20.90 -5.22 -17.02
C LEU A 164 -20.50 -5.01 -18.49
N SER A 165 -21.29 -4.26 -19.26
CA SER A 165 -21.01 -3.93 -20.67
C SER A 165 -19.70 -3.17 -20.84
N ILE A 166 -19.41 -2.23 -19.93
CA ILE A 166 -18.15 -1.49 -19.89
C ILE A 166 -16.99 -2.47 -19.61
N CYS A 167 -17.12 -3.33 -18.62
CA CYS A 167 -16.09 -4.32 -18.28
C CYS A 167 -15.89 -5.41 -19.36
N GLU A 168 -16.82 -5.62 -20.29
CA GLU A 168 -16.59 -6.49 -21.45
C GLU A 168 -15.60 -5.89 -22.46
N ARG A 169 -15.41 -4.56 -22.45
CA ARG A 169 -14.62 -3.83 -23.44
C ARG A 169 -13.37 -3.18 -22.87
N SER A 170 -13.36 -2.97 -21.56
CA SER A 170 -12.33 -2.22 -20.85
C SER A 170 -11.85 -2.96 -19.61
N SER A 171 -10.58 -2.76 -19.25
CA SER A 171 -10.01 -3.14 -17.96
C SER A 171 -9.90 -1.93 -17.05
N PHE A 172 -9.91 -2.16 -15.73
CA PHE A 172 -9.75 -1.11 -14.73
C PHE A 172 -8.72 -1.53 -13.68
N THR A 173 -8.06 -0.54 -13.08
CA THR A 173 -7.16 -0.71 -11.93
C THR A 173 -7.94 -1.03 -10.67
N ALA A 174 -9.13 -0.44 -10.50
CA ALA A 174 -10.08 -0.78 -9.45
C ALA A 174 -11.53 -0.51 -9.88
N ILE A 175 -12.48 -1.21 -9.26
CA ILE A 175 -13.93 -1.01 -9.43
C ILE A 175 -14.51 -0.64 -8.06
N ILE A 176 -15.31 0.42 -7.99
CA ILE A 176 -15.91 0.95 -6.78
C ILE A 176 -17.43 0.84 -6.93
N ILE A 177 -18.10 0.13 -6.03
CA ILE A 177 -19.54 -0.16 -6.13
C ILE A 177 -20.26 0.34 -4.88
N SER A 178 -21.34 1.08 -5.06
CA SER A 178 -22.22 1.47 -3.97
C SER A 178 -22.89 0.27 -3.31
N MET A 179 -22.75 0.14 -1.99
CA MET A 179 -23.49 -0.86 -1.21
C MET A 179 -24.94 -0.45 -0.97
N ALA A 180 -25.30 0.80 -1.27
CA ALA A 180 -26.65 1.32 -1.17
C ALA A 180 -27.53 0.98 -2.39
N LEU A 181 -26.97 0.29 -3.41
CA LEU A 181 -27.77 -0.23 -4.52
C LEU A 181 -28.87 -1.18 -3.98
N PRO A 182 -30.05 -1.22 -4.61
CA PRO A 182 -31.16 -2.03 -4.14
C PRO A 182 -30.82 -3.52 -3.97
N ASP A 183 -31.41 -4.14 -2.96
CA ASP A 183 -31.32 -5.57 -2.66
C ASP A 183 -29.87 -6.09 -2.51
N ASP A 184 -29.54 -7.19 -3.19
CA ASP A 184 -28.19 -7.79 -3.24
C ASP A 184 -27.40 -7.39 -4.50
N SER A 185 -27.86 -6.37 -5.25
CA SER A 185 -27.30 -6.02 -6.57
C SER A 185 -25.80 -5.73 -6.53
N ALA A 186 -25.30 -5.03 -5.50
CA ALA A 186 -23.85 -4.78 -5.36
C ALA A 186 -23.02 -6.08 -5.25
N VAL A 187 -23.53 -7.05 -4.49
CA VAL A 187 -22.89 -8.36 -4.28
C VAL A 187 -22.97 -9.20 -5.55
N ASP A 188 -24.12 -9.19 -6.21
CA ASP A 188 -24.33 -9.91 -7.47
C ASP A 188 -23.47 -9.34 -8.61
N LEU A 189 -23.39 -8.02 -8.73
CA LEU A 189 -22.51 -7.34 -9.67
C LEU A 189 -21.07 -7.76 -9.44
N ARG A 190 -20.58 -7.67 -8.19
CA ARG A 190 -19.23 -8.13 -7.86
C ARG A 190 -19.02 -9.59 -8.29
N ARG A 191 -19.96 -10.48 -7.97
CA ARG A 191 -19.88 -11.90 -8.34
C ARG A 191 -19.77 -12.08 -9.86
N LYS A 192 -20.56 -11.34 -10.64
CA LYS A 192 -20.50 -11.36 -12.12
C LYS A 192 -19.18 -10.80 -12.65
N LEU A 193 -18.68 -9.70 -12.10
CA LEU A 193 -17.36 -9.13 -12.45
C LEU A 193 -16.23 -10.14 -12.22
N LYS A 194 -16.31 -10.97 -11.18
CA LYS A 194 -15.35 -12.07 -10.93
C LYS A 194 -15.39 -13.21 -11.94
N THR A 195 -16.36 -13.22 -12.85
CA THR A 195 -16.44 -14.15 -13.97
C THR A 195 -16.06 -13.52 -15.31
N ASN A 196 -15.85 -12.21 -15.37
CA ASN A 196 -15.47 -11.49 -16.59
C ASN A 196 -13.94 -11.48 -16.76
N SER A 197 -13.44 -11.97 -17.89
CA SER A 197 -11.99 -12.14 -18.13
C SER A 197 -11.17 -10.84 -18.07
N ASN A 198 -11.77 -9.68 -18.36
CA ASN A 198 -11.06 -8.40 -18.36
C ASN A 198 -10.87 -7.82 -16.96
N VAL A 199 -11.73 -8.19 -16.00
CA VAL A 199 -11.79 -7.56 -14.66
C VAL A 199 -11.93 -8.54 -13.51
N MET A 200 -11.89 -9.86 -13.77
CA MET A 200 -11.96 -10.90 -12.73
C MET A 200 -10.91 -10.68 -11.63
N ASN A 201 -9.79 -10.10 -12.02
CA ASN A 201 -8.62 -9.82 -11.19
C ASN A 201 -8.59 -8.41 -10.60
N THR A 202 -9.43 -7.51 -11.10
CA THR A 202 -9.50 -6.12 -10.63
C THR A 202 -10.11 -6.09 -9.22
N PRO A 203 -9.47 -5.42 -8.23
CA PRO A 203 -10.05 -5.27 -6.91
C PRO A 203 -11.39 -4.53 -6.96
N VAL A 204 -12.32 -4.96 -6.12
CA VAL A 204 -13.66 -4.36 -6.03
C VAL A 204 -13.86 -3.79 -4.63
N ILE A 205 -14.05 -2.49 -4.53
CA ILE A 205 -14.21 -1.72 -3.29
C ILE A 205 -15.68 -1.37 -3.11
N GLY A 206 -16.20 -1.52 -1.89
CA GLY A 206 -17.58 -1.14 -1.56
C GLY A 206 -17.66 0.33 -1.14
N MET A 207 -18.75 1.04 -1.41
CA MET A 207 -19.02 2.33 -0.78
C MET A 207 -20.18 2.19 0.20
N ILE A 208 -19.93 2.46 1.46
CA ILE A 208 -20.89 2.29 2.57
C ILE A 208 -21.26 3.64 3.18
N VAL A 209 -22.48 3.75 3.69
CA VAL A 209 -22.86 4.92 4.50
C VAL A 209 -22.16 4.80 5.85
N LYS A 210 -21.56 5.89 6.34
CA LYS A 210 -20.87 5.90 7.63
C LYS A 210 -21.80 5.42 8.75
N GLY A 211 -21.37 4.41 9.50
CA GLY A 211 -22.15 3.78 10.58
C GLY A 211 -23.02 2.61 10.15
N ASP A 212 -23.06 2.26 8.86
CA ASP A 212 -23.77 1.08 8.37
C ASP A 212 -22.91 -0.19 8.48
N GLU A 213 -22.83 -0.73 9.71
CA GLU A 213 -22.08 -1.96 10.02
C GLU A 213 -22.62 -3.18 9.27
N ALA A 214 -23.91 -3.19 8.92
CA ALA A 214 -24.54 -4.30 8.19
C ALA A 214 -24.01 -4.36 6.76
N SER A 215 -23.99 -3.22 6.05
CA SER A 215 -23.41 -3.13 4.71
C SER A 215 -21.91 -3.41 4.72
N GLN A 216 -21.18 -2.96 5.74
CA GLN A 216 -19.75 -3.27 5.89
C GLN A 216 -19.50 -4.77 6.04
N THR A 217 -20.24 -5.43 6.94
CA THR A 217 -20.14 -6.89 7.15
C THR A 217 -20.46 -7.64 5.85
N LYS A 218 -21.54 -7.24 5.16
CA LYS A 218 -21.95 -7.84 3.88
C LYS A 218 -20.89 -7.68 2.79
N ALA A 219 -20.22 -6.54 2.70
CA ALA A 219 -19.13 -6.31 1.76
C ALA A 219 -17.94 -7.24 2.05
N ILE A 220 -17.52 -7.33 3.31
CA ILE A 220 -16.41 -8.19 3.74
C ILE A 220 -16.70 -9.67 3.45
N ASP A 221 -17.89 -10.15 3.84
CA ASP A 221 -18.30 -11.55 3.67
C ASP A 221 -18.46 -11.91 2.19
N SER A 222 -18.91 -10.94 1.37
CA SER A 222 -19.02 -11.07 -0.08
C SER A 222 -17.69 -10.90 -0.82
N GLY A 223 -16.59 -10.62 -0.12
CA GLY A 223 -15.24 -10.60 -0.64
C GLY A 223 -14.81 -9.29 -1.31
N PHE A 224 -15.47 -8.17 -1.04
CA PHE A 224 -14.93 -6.85 -1.41
C PHE A 224 -13.53 -6.68 -0.83
N ALA A 225 -12.68 -5.95 -1.55
CA ALA A 225 -11.29 -5.74 -1.18
C ALA A 225 -11.19 -4.84 0.06
N ASP A 226 -11.97 -3.76 0.07
CA ASP A 226 -12.17 -2.86 1.21
C ASP A 226 -13.47 -2.04 1.03
N CYS A 227 -13.74 -1.07 1.91
CA CYS A 227 -14.87 -0.16 1.87
C CYS A 227 -14.49 1.31 2.05
N LEU A 228 -15.05 2.19 1.21
CA LEU A 228 -15.04 3.64 1.37
C LEU A 228 -16.27 4.09 2.16
N ASN A 229 -16.09 5.02 3.09
CA ASN A 229 -17.20 5.60 3.84
C ASN A 229 -17.74 6.85 3.14
N LYS A 230 -19.07 6.94 3.02
CA LYS A 230 -19.80 8.16 2.62
C LYS A 230 -20.25 8.93 3.88
N PRO A 231 -20.10 10.26 3.93
CA PRO A 231 -19.44 11.12 2.93
C PRO A 231 -17.94 10.85 2.84
N PHE A 232 -17.37 11.02 1.65
CA PHE A 232 -15.96 10.68 1.40
C PHE A 232 -15.02 11.64 2.11
N ASP A 233 -14.14 11.06 2.91
CA ASP A 233 -12.93 11.72 3.37
C ASP A 233 -11.87 11.51 2.28
N ARG A 234 -11.35 12.60 1.71
CA ARG A 234 -10.40 12.56 0.58
C ARG A 234 -9.18 11.72 0.92
N ASN A 235 -8.50 12.03 2.03
CA ASN A 235 -7.24 11.39 2.42
C ASN A 235 -7.43 9.88 2.64
N LYS A 236 -8.51 9.49 3.33
CA LYS A 236 -8.82 8.08 3.56
C LYS A 236 -9.22 7.36 2.27
N THR A 237 -9.92 8.05 1.38
CA THR A 237 -10.32 7.49 0.08
C THR A 237 -9.11 7.19 -0.78
N GLU A 238 -8.22 8.18 -0.95
CA GLU A 238 -6.97 8.00 -1.68
C GLU A 238 -6.16 6.87 -1.06
N ALA A 239 -5.96 6.88 0.26
CA ALA A 239 -5.22 5.85 0.96
C ALA A 239 -5.71 4.43 0.70
N THR A 240 -7.03 4.23 0.85
CA THR A 240 -7.69 2.93 0.58
C THR A 240 -7.44 2.52 -0.86
N LEU A 241 -7.53 3.46 -1.80
CA LEU A 241 -7.30 3.18 -3.22
C LEU A 241 -5.83 2.83 -3.51
N TYR A 242 -4.86 3.57 -2.96
CA TYR A 242 -3.44 3.24 -3.08
C TYR A 242 -3.15 1.83 -2.54
N GLU A 243 -3.63 1.51 -1.34
CA GLU A 243 -3.44 0.19 -0.72
C GLU A 243 -4.06 -0.93 -1.55
N VAL A 244 -5.33 -0.79 -1.91
CA VAL A 244 -6.08 -1.84 -2.63
C VAL A 244 -5.54 -2.05 -4.04
N MET A 245 -5.11 -0.97 -4.72
CA MET A 245 -4.49 -1.03 -6.03
C MET A 245 -3.00 -1.43 -5.98
N GLN A 246 -2.42 -1.51 -4.77
CA GLN A 246 -0.98 -1.73 -4.56
C GLN A 246 -0.12 -0.70 -5.31
N LEU A 247 -0.60 0.54 -5.29
CA LEU A 247 0.18 1.68 -5.73
C LEU A 247 1.14 2.08 -4.62
N ASP A 248 2.20 2.74 -5.03
CA ASP A 248 3.19 3.30 -4.13
C ASP A 248 2.59 4.53 -3.40
N SER A 249 2.07 4.32 -2.18
CA SER A 249 1.34 5.34 -1.41
C SER A 249 2.19 6.56 -1.11
N SER A 250 3.50 6.36 -1.03
CA SER A 250 4.42 7.44 -0.73
C SER A 250 4.64 8.36 -1.93
N ALA A 251 4.26 7.98 -3.15
CA ALA A 251 4.32 8.87 -4.32
C ALA A 251 3.39 10.10 -4.16
N ARG A 252 2.45 10.04 -3.22
CA ARG A 252 1.61 11.17 -2.79
C ARG A 252 2.41 12.29 -2.14
N TYR A 253 3.46 11.93 -1.41
CA TYR A 253 4.24 12.84 -0.59
C TYR A 253 5.63 13.07 -1.17
N PHE A 254 6.23 12.03 -1.75
CA PHE A 254 7.59 12.01 -2.22
C PHE A 254 7.63 11.95 -3.74
N LYS A 255 8.28 12.92 -4.36
CA LYS A 255 8.58 12.92 -5.79
C LYS A 255 10.07 13.18 -5.99
N GLN A 256 10.65 12.55 -6.99
CA GLN A 256 11.96 12.97 -7.47
C GLN A 256 11.74 14.07 -8.50
N ILE A 257 12.27 15.26 -8.24
CA ILE A 257 12.23 16.39 -9.17
C ILE A 257 13.67 16.74 -9.48
N GLU A 258 14.06 16.62 -10.75
CA GLU A 258 15.41 16.94 -11.21
C GLU A 258 16.47 16.17 -10.38
N ASP A 259 17.24 16.87 -9.56
CA ASP A 259 18.32 16.36 -8.72
C ASP A 259 18.02 16.43 -7.21
N PHE A 260 16.76 16.59 -6.80
CA PHE A 260 16.34 16.59 -5.40
C PHE A 260 15.12 15.70 -5.12
N LEU A 261 15.04 15.24 -3.87
CA LEU A 261 13.83 14.64 -3.32
C LEU A 261 12.88 15.75 -2.90
N PHE A 262 11.68 15.76 -3.46
CA PHE A 262 10.61 16.67 -3.11
C PHE A 262 9.63 15.96 -2.16
N PHE A 263 9.58 16.39 -0.91
CA PHE A 263 8.64 15.91 0.09
C PHE A 263 7.56 16.98 0.33
N LYS A 264 6.36 16.74 -0.16
CA LYS A 264 5.23 17.66 0.00
C LYS A 264 4.26 17.15 1.07
N LEU A 265 4.03 17.99 2.07
CA LEU A 265 2.99 17.73 3.06
C LEU A 265 1.61 18.09 2.47
N PRO A 266 0.58 17.27 2.70
CA PRO A 266 -0.78 17.58 2.29
C PRO A 266 -1.39 18.69 3.17
N GLU A 267 -2.45 19.33 2.67
CA GLU A 267 -3.15 20.44 3.36
C GLU A 267 -3.63 20.07 4.78
N VAL A 268 -4.01 18.80 4.97
CA VAL A 268 -4.51 18.27 6.25
C VAL A 268 -3.74 17.01 6.62
N LEU A 269 -3.08 17.05 7.78
CA LEU A 269 -2.35 15.91 8.36
C LEU A 269 -3.24 15.15 9.34
N SER A 270 -3.96 14.14 8.85
CA SER A 270 -4.61 13.19 9.76
C SER A 270 -3.61 12.16 10.31
N ASN A 271 -3.88 11.56 11.48
CA ASN A 271 -3.08 10.43 12.01
C ASN A 271 -2.80 9.33 10.98
N PHE A 272 -3.75 9.07 10.08
CA PHE A 272 -3.56 8.10 9.00
C PHE A 272 -2.44 8.54 8.04
N VAL A 273 -2.48 9.80 7.60
CA VAL A 273 -1.49 10.38 6.68
C VAL A 273 -0.12 10.43 7.33
N ILE A 274 -0.06 10.85 8.59
CA ILE A 274 1.17 10.89 9.39
C ILE A 274 1.80 9.49 9.43
N ASN A 275 1.03 8.47 9.78
CA ASN A 275 1.53 7.10 9.84
C ASN A 275 2.00 6.60 8.46
N ASP A 276 1.26 6.85 7.38
CA ASP A 276 1.67 6.42 6.03
C ASP A 276 2.95 7.13 5.55
N ILE A 277 3.16 8.41 5.89
CA ILE A 277 4.43 9.12 5.66
C ILE A 277 5.55 8.41 6.42
N LYS A 278 5.39 8.21 7.73
CA LYS A 278 6.38 7.59 8.62
C LYS A 278 6.76 6.17 8.15
N GLU A 279 5.79 5.37 7.72
CA GLU A 279 6.02 3.99 7.24
C GLU A 279 6.85 3.93 5.94
N ASN A 280 6.77 4.96 5.09
CA ASN A 280 7.46 4.98 3.80
C ASN A 280 8.78 5.78 3.82
N LEU A 281 9.02 6.54 4.88
CA LEU A 281 10.14 7.46 5.07
C LEU A 281 11.51 6.83 4.75
N ASP A 282 11.84 5.77 5.47
CA ASP A 282 13.15 5.10 5.40
C ASP A 282 13.47 4.62 3.98
N THR A 283 12.46 4.03 3.32
CA THR A 283 12.62 3.49 1.97
C THR A 283 12.90 4.60 0.97
N ARG A 284 12.29 5.78 1.15
CA ARG A 284 12.48 6.93 0.25
C ARG A 284 13.79 7.63 0.44
N ILE A 285 14.21 7.90 1.67
CA ILE A 285 15.52 8.51 1.92
C ILE A 285 16.63 7.62 1.34
N ARG A 286 16.60 6.31 1.63
CA ARG A 286 17.61 5.38 1.12
C ARG A 286 17.58 5.25 -0.40
N GLY A 287 16.39 5.19 -1.00
CA GLY A 287 16.22 5.11 -2.45
C GLY A 287 16.81 6.32 -3.17
N THR A 288 16.54 7.52 -2.66
CA THR A 288 17.07 8.80 -3.15
C THR A 288 18.60 8.82 -3.14
N ILE A 289 19.21 8.36 -2.05
CA ILE A 289 20.67 8.38 -1.90
C ILE A 289 21.34 7.33 -2.78
N ASN A 290 20.73 6.15 -2.92
CA ASN A 290 21.19 5.15 -3.88
C ASN A 290 21.11 5.66 -5.33
N ALA A 291 20.21 6.60 -5.62
CA ALA A 291 20.13 7.30 -6.90
C ALA A 291 21.15 8.46 -7.03
N GLY A 292 21.98 8.72 -6.02
CA GLY A 292 22.99 9.77 -6.01
C GLY A 292 22.45 11.16 -5.67
N ILE A 293 21.19 11.26 -5.23
CA ILE A 293 20.58 12.53 -4.84
C ILE A 293 20.95 12.85 -3.39
N GLN A 294 21.45 14.07 -3.19
CA GLN A 294 21.89 14.62 -1.90
C GLN A 294 21.18 15.94 -1.57
N LYS A 295 20.10 16.26 -2.29
CA LYS A 295 19.34 17.48 -2.13
C LYS A 295 17.91 17.13 -1.79
N MET A 296 17.29 17.96 -0.96
CA MET A 296 15.91 17.78 -0.56
C MET A 296 15.18 19.10 -0.44
N VAL A 297 13.89 19.07 -0.80
CA VAL A 297 12.95 20.15 -0.57
C VAL A 297 11.76 19.59 0.18
N ILE A 298 11.41 20.18 1.31
CA ILE A 298 10.17 19.89 2.04
C ILE A 298 9.19 21.04 1.81
N ASP A 299 8.06 20.77 1.14
CA ASP A 299 7.01 21.75 0.90
C ASP A 299 5.90 21.61 1.95
N VAL A 300 5.85 22.59 2.85
CA VAL A 300 4.82 22.75 3.89
C VAL A 300 3.88 23.91 3.59
N SER A 301 4.04 24.60 2.46
CA SER A 301 3.32 25.83 2.09
C SER A 301 1.80 25.67 1.90
N LYS A 302 1.32 24.42 1.88
CA LYS A 302 -0.10 24.09 1.72
C LYS A 302 -0.80 23.68 3.01
N LEU A 303 -0.08 23.56 4.13
CA LEU A 303 -0.72 23.25 5.42
C LEU A 303 -1.74 24.34 5.77
N GLU A 304 -2.94 23.92 6.19
CA GLU A 304 -3.97 24.86 6.68
C GLU A 304 -3.63 25.43 8.06
N GLU A 305 -2.93 24.66 8.89
CA GLU A 305 -2.48 25.01 10.24
C GLU A 305 -1.15 24.31 10.53
N VAL A 306 -0.14 25.05 10.99
CA VAL A 306 1.13 24.46 11.47
C VAL A 306 0.95 24.02 12.93
N GLY A 307 0.52 22.77 13.11
CA GLY A 307 0.42 22.10 14.41
C GLY A 307 1.70 21.36 14.82
N GLU A 308 1.75 20.94 16.09
CA GLU A 308 2.83 20.10 16.66
C GLU A 308 3.09 18.84 15.83
N GLU A 309 2.03 18.22 15.31
CA GLU A 309 2.08 17.02 14.46
C GLU A 309 2.84 17.25 13.15
N ALA A 310 2.72 18.43 12.54
CA ALA A 310 3.41 18.77 11.30
C ALA A 310 4.91 18.96 11.55
N VAL A 311 5.23 19.68 12.64
CA VAL A 311 6.59 19.90 13.10
C VAL A 311 7.26 18.57 13.47
N GLU A 312 6.54 17.68 14.17
CA GLU A 312 7.02 16.34 14.52
C GLU A 312 7.36 15.51 13.28
N VAL A 313 6.49 15.47 12.27
CA VAL A 313 6.73 14.70 11.03
C VAL A 313 7.97 15.18 10.29
N VAL A 314 8.17 16.50 10.19
CA VAL A 314 9.34 17.07 9.51
C VAL A 314 10.60 16.92 10.37
N GLY A 315 10.50 17.11 11.68
CA GLY A 315 11.59 16.92 12.63
C GLY A 315 12.10 15.48 12.64
N GLU A 316 11.21 14.49 12.73
CA GLU A 316 11.58 13.07 12.62
C GLU A 316 12.28 12.77 11.29
N PHE A 317 11.86 13.42 10.20
CA PHE A 317 12.50 13.28 8.90
C PHE A 317 13.95 13.80 8.93
N ALA A 318 14.14 15.00 9.48
CA ALA A 318 15.43 15.67 9.60
C ALA A 318 16.38 14.91 10.51
N GLU A 319 15.93 14.55 11.73
CA GLU A 319 16.67 13.71 12.68
C GLU A 319 17.10 12.40 12.01
N LYS A 320 16.24 11.78 11.19
CA LYS A 320 16.60 10.53 10.49
C LYS A 320 17.72 10.70 9.48
N ILE A 321 17.74 11.81 8.75
CA ILE A 321 18.84 12.14 7.85
C ILE A 321 20.15 12.27 8.63
N GLU A 322 20.10 12.99 9.75
CA GLU A 322 21.26 13.23 10.61
C GLU A 322 21.78 11.93 11.25
N GLU A 323 20.89 11.10 11.83
CA GLU A 323 21.21 9.79 12.43
C GLU A 323 21.94 8.88 11.43
N LEU A 324 21.49 8.88 10.19
CA LEU A 324 22.06 8.09 9.11
C LEU A 324 23.35 8.72 8.54
N LYS A 325 23.76 9.89 9.04
CA LYS A 325 24.94 10.67 8.61
C LYS A 325 24.96 10.90 7.11
N LEU A 326 23.79 11.21 6.57
CA LEU A 326 23.61 11.38 5.14
C LEU A 326 24.01 12.80 4.76
N PRO A 327 24.78 13.01 3.67
CA PRO A 327 25.22 14.33 3.24
C PRO A 327 24.09 15.07 2.50
N MET A 328 22.89 15.12 3.07
CA MET A 328 21.72 15.74 2.46
C MET A 328 21.68 17.23 2.82
N ARG A 329 21.61 18.12 1.82
CA ARG A 329 21.21 19.52 2.01
C ARG A 329 19.71 19.64 1.79
N GLY A 330 19.03 20.28 2.74
CA GLY A 330 17.59 20.47 2.69
C GLY A 330 17.20 21.95 2.63
N VAL A 331 16.01 22.19 2.07
CA VAL A 331 15.30 23.46 2.15
C VAL A 331 13.83 23.19 2.49
N ILE A 332 13.26 24.02 3.37
CA ILE A 332 11.84 24.00 3.70
C ILE A 332 11.14 25.15 2.98
N VAL A 333 10.12 24.84 2.17
CA VAL A 333 9.25 25.83 1.55
C VAL A 333 8.06 26.07 2.45
N ALA A 334 8.05 27.22 3.13
CA ALA A 334 7.03 27.64 4.08
C ALA A 334 6.60 29.07 3.79
N VAL A 335 5.32 29.40 4.01
CA VAL A 335 4.76 30.73 3.73
C VAL A 335 4.04 31.28 4.96
N GLY A 336 4.03 32.61 5.08
CA GLY A 336 3.32 33.31 6.15
C GLY A 336 4.09 33.39 7.47
N GLU A 337 3.42 33.87 8.51
CA GLU A 337 4.03 34.13 9.83
C GLU A 337 4.50 32.83 10.54
N GLU A 338 3.93 31.69 10.16
CA GLU A 338 4.28 30.37 10.71
C GLU A 338 5.57 29.79 10.10
N ALA A 339 6.17 30.46 9.10
CA ALA A 339 7.45 30.04 8.52
C ALA A 339 8.57 29.99 9.58
N GLU A 340 8.51 30.86 10.59
CA GLU A 340 9.51 30.89 11.66
C GLU A 340 9.54 29.60 12.50
N MET A 341 8.43 28.84 12.54
CA MET A 341 8.31 27.59 13.30
C MET A 341 9.19 26.46 12.74
N TRP A 342 9.64 26.60 11.49
CA TRP A 342 10.48 25.62 10.82
C TRP A 342 11.98 25.89 10.95
N ASN A 343 12.36 26.99 11.62
CA ASN A 343 13.76 27.27 11.95
C ASN A 343 14.28 26.33 13.04
N ASN A 344 15.55 25.93 12.94
CA ASN A 344 16.26 25.17 13.97
C ASN A 344 15.50 23.89 14.39
N LEU A 345 14.88 23.20 13.43
CA LEU A 345 14.38 21.85 13.67
C LEU A 345 15.58 20.94 13.96
N ASP A 346 15.44 20.09 14.98
CA ASP A 346 16.48 19.12 15.32
C ASP A 346 16.84 18.26 14.09
N GLY A 347 18.12 18.25 13.70
CA GLY A 347 18.64 17.57 12.50
C GLY A 347 18.47 18.31 11.17
N ALA A 348 17.90 19.53 11.20
CA ALA A 348 17.76 20.43 10.05
C ALA A 348 18.15 21.88 10.41
N GLU A 349 19.10 22.04 11.33
CA GLU A 349 19.57 23.35 11.80
C GLU A 349 20.22 24.16 10.67
N ASP A 350 20.90 23.49 9.75
CA ASP A 350 21.60 24.10 8.60
C ASP A 350 20.71 24.21 7.34
N TRP A 351 19.40 23.94 7.44
CA TRP A 351 18.52 23.94 6.26
C TRP A 351 17.99 25.34 5.96
N GLY A 352 17.91 25.65 4.67
CA GLY A 352 17.33 26.92 4.22
C GLY A 352 15.81 26.93 4.39
N ILE A 353 15.23 28.13 4.54
CA ILE A 353 13.78 28.34 4.45
C ILE A 353 13.52 29.33 3.33
N CYS A 354 12.55 29.01 2.47
CA CYS A 354 12.16 29.82 1.32
C CYS A 354 10.63 29.90 1.20
N GLU A 355 10.12 30.89 0.48
CA GLU A 355 8.67 31.04 0.27
C GLU A 355 8.20 30.26 -0.97
N THR A 356 9.09 29.97 -1.91
CA THR A 356 8.75 29.31 -3.18
C THR A 356 9.68 28.15 -3.53
N LEU A 357 9.18 27.23 -4.37
CA LEU A 357 9.98 26.13 -4.92
C LEU A 357 11.14 26.64 -5.78
N GLU A 358 10.98 27.75 -6.49
CA GLU A 358 12.05 28.32 -7.32
C GLU A 358 13.18 28.88 -6.45
N GLU A 359 12.87 29.60 -5.37
CA GLU A 359 13.86 30.03 -4.38
C GLU A 359 14.59 28.84 -3.74
N ALA A 360 13.87 27.77 -3.42
CA ALA A 360 14.48 26.55 -2.88
C ALA A 360 15.47 25.90 -3.86
N LYS A 361 15.14 25.89 -5.15
CA LYS A 361 16.06 25.41 -6.20
C LYS A 361 17.30 26.29 -6.29
N GLU A 362 17.15 27.61 -6.24
CA GLU A 362 18.27 28.56 -6.25
C GLU A 362 19.18 28.37 -5.04
N PHE A 363 18.62 28.18 -3.84
CA PHE A 363 19.38 27.89 -2.63
C PHE A 363 20.20 26.60 -2.75
N LEU A 364 19.58 25.52 -3.23
CA LEU A 364 20.23 24.23 -3.41
C LEU A 364 21.25 24.20 -4.57
N ALA A 365 21.25 25.21 -5.44
CA ALA A 365 22.22 25.35 -6.51
C ALA A 365 23.53 26.02 -6.08
N LYS A 366 23.53 26.78 -4.97
CA LYS A 366 24.73 27.44 -4.43
C LYS A 366 25.69 26.42 -3.83
N ASP A 367 26.99 26.58 -4.07
CA ASP A 367 28.02 25.69 -3.51
C ASP A 367 28.19 25.96 -2.00
N PRO A 368 28.32 24.94 -1.13
CA PRO A 368 28.47 25.16 0.32
C PRO A 368 29.70 26.00 0.69
N GLU A 369 30.75 25.99 -0.16
CA GLU A 369 31.99 26.73 0.08
C GLU A 369 31.87 28.25 -0.14
N GLU A 370 30.77 28.75 -0.70
CA GLU A 370 30.58 30.20 -0.92
C GLU A 370 30.02 30.92 0.33
N GLU A 371 29.44 30.22 1.31
CA GLU A 371 28.84 30.83 2.52
C GLU A 371 29.85 31.05 3.66
N GLU A 372 30.97 30.32 3.72
CA GLU A 372 32.06 30.56 4.71
C GLU A 372 32.92 31.80 4.39
N GLY A 373 32.64 32.52 3.30
CA GLY A 373 33.42 33.66 2.82
C GLY A 373 32.98 35.04 3.30
N GLU A 374 31.86 35.14 4.01
CA GLU A 374 31.28 36.41 4.49
C GLU A 374 31.04 36.41 6.01
N GLU A 375 32.11 36.24 6.80
CA GLU A 375 32.14 36.67 8.22
C GLU A 375 32.63 38.13 8.39
#